data_AF-A0AAN7T3V8-F1
#
_entry.id   AF-A0AAN7T3V8-F1
#
_cell.length_a   1.000
_cell.length_b   1.000
_cell.length_c   1.000
_cell.angle_alpha   90.00
_cell.angle_beta   90.00
_cell.angle_gamma   90.00
#
_symmetry.space_group_name_H-M   'P 1'
#
loop_
_entity.id
_entity.type
_entity.pdbx_description
1 polymer ?
#
loop_
_entity_poly.entity_id
_entity_poly.type
_entity_poly.pdbx_seq_one_letter_code
_entity_poly.pdbx_strand_id
1 'polypeptide(L)'
;MPPRKRGREEVDINAEKPAAKSSKGAKGKRTRRGNGEQQAETANASNSNDRQEEVPEEQKDPYEYITMVRPKHDREMENRDTNELDGEALEEQYEADEEARERDQPASERPDHKWIIMRKAWLLLCTSSREATFRCPDLFNSYVYNDFEGYGQLELLENYLVSYSNEFKKKDRNLKEMWILLVALGHWLSMADLEPMHMIDDGYRLNDVISLMGCALLSMLNALDRADQLGSNSEYKDLGLVIGLYQPIAYGLDCDHDDEWTREILMYAVEKGIDVSTVYGTNRRLEEVESEIPDWPKEGVDRWGFAKRYNAHKKKYGKMGGTHFDITKWSRAERAQYAFDHKDPLAGIPENYIKAGNIAVS
;
A
#
# COMPACT_ATOMS: atom_id res chain seq x y z
N MET A 1 20.80 -51.29 -7.23
CA MET A 1 19.95 -51.84 -6.13
C MET A 1 19.08 -50.70 -5.61
N PRO A 2 17.74 -50.85 -5.56
CA PRO A 2 16.83 -49.80 -5.11
C PRO A 2 16.49 -49.93 -3.62
N PRO A 3 16.19 -48.85 -2.90
CA PRO A 3 15.38 -48.90 -1.68
C PRO A 3 13.97 -48.38 -1.99
N ARG A 4 12.96 -49.25 -2.02
CA ARG A 4 12.02 -49.62 -0.94
C ARG A 4 10.99 -48.53 -0.59
N LYS A 5 9.77 -48.74 -1.13
CA LYS A 5 8.49 -48.20 -0.65
C LYS A 5 8.17 -48.72 0.76
N ARG A 6 7.76 -47.83 1.66
CA ARG A 6 6.82 -47.99 2.78
C ARG A 6 6.14 -46.63 2.90
N GLY A 7 4.83 -46.47 3.04
CA GLY A 7 3.78 -47.33 3.57
C GLY A 7 2.94 -46.38 4.42
N ARG A 8 1.79 -45.97 3.88
CA ARG A 8 0.81 -45.04 4.46
C ARG A 8 0.15 -45.73 5.65
N GLU A 9 0.13 -45.10 6.81
CA GLU A 9 -0.78 -45.46 7.91
C GLU A 9 -1.73 -44.27 8.15
N GLU A 10 -3.02 -44.55 7.95
CA GLU A 10 -4.15 -43.76 8.41
C GLU A 10 -4.24 -43.93 9.93
N VAL A 11 -4.40 -42.83 10.67
CA VAL A 11 -4.78 -42.87 12.08
C VAL A 11 -6.11 -42.16 12.25
N ASP A 12 -7.12 -42.99 12.46
CA ASP A 12 -8.47 -42.70 12.91
C ASP A 12 -8.40 -42.20 14.37
N ILE A 13 -8.96 -41.03 14.68
CA ILE A 13 -9.05 -40.52 16.06
C ILE A 13 -10.50 -40.17 16.35
N ASN A 14 -11.15 -41.11 17.04
CA ASN A 14 -12.42 -40.92 17.70
C ASN A 14 -12.21 -41.20 19.21
N ALA A 15 -12.96 -40.47 20.05
CA ALA A 15 -12.91 -40.38 21.53
C ALA A 15 -11.91 -39.33 22.06
N GLU A 16 -12.23 -38.44 23.01
CA GLU A 16 -13.26 -38.45 24.05
C GLU A 16 -13.42 -37.01 24.62
N LYS A 17 -14.65 -36.61 24.96
CA LYS A 17 -14.97 -35.38 25.71
C LYS A 17 -14.55 -35.52 27.18
N PRO A 18 -14.31 -34.39 27.88
CA PRO A 18 -14.82 -34.26 29.24
C PRO A 18 -15.68 -33.00 29.47
N ALA A 19 -16.45 -33.12 30.55
CA ALA A 19 -17.64 -32.37 30.91
C ALA A 19 -17.42 -30.98 31.53
N ALA A 20 -18.50 -30.20 31.43
CA ALA A 20 -18.74 -28.93 32.09
C ALA A 20 -18.74 -29.01 33.64
N LYS A 21 -18.38 -27.89 34.27
CA LYS A 21 -18.82 -27.56 35.64
C LYS A 21 -19.32 -26.12 35.73
N SER A 22 -20.55 -26.03 36.22
CA SER A 22 -21.27 -24.82 36.61
C SER A 22 -20.75 -24.23 37.91
N SER A 23 -20.87 -22.91 38.09
CA SER A 23 -21.21 -22.34 39.40
C SER A 23 -22.14 -21.12 39.24
N LYS A 24 -23.08 -21.02 40.19
CA LYS A 24 -24.15 -20.03 40.30
C LYS A 24 -23.79 -18.98 41.37
N GLY A 25 -24.37 -17.79 41.22
CA GLY A 25 -24.74 -16.87 42.31
C GLY A 25 -24.24 -15.45 42.06
N ALA A 26 -24.94 -14.36 42.37
CA ALA A 26 -26.30 -14.14 42.85
C ALA A 26 -26.66 -12.66 42.61
N LYS A 27 -27.95 -12.34 42.71
CA LYS A 27 -28.59 -11.04 42.49
C LYS A 27 -28.18 -9.95 43.49
N GLY A 28 -28.20 -8.70 43.03
CA GLY A 28 -28.31 -7.50 43.86
C GLY A 28 -28.91 -6.33 43.09
N LYS A 29 -30.22 -6.13 43.22
CA LYS A 29 -31.01 -5.06 42.60
C LYS A 29 -31.30 -4.00 43.67
N ARG A 30 -30.99 -2.71 43.43
CA ARG A 30 -31.66 -1.62 44.14
C ARG A 30 -31.65 -0.30 43.35
N THR A 31 -32.85 0.06 42.91
CA THR A 31 -33.32 1.34 42.36
C THR A 31 -33.46 2.43 43.43
N ARG A 32 -33.29 3.72 43.08
CA ARG A 32 -34.39 4.73 43.04
C ARG A 32 -33.91 6.18 42.81
N ARG A 33 -34.66 6.87 41.93
CA ARG A 33 -35.15 8.29 41.95
C ARG A 33 -34.09 9.41 41.87
N GLY A 34 -34.26 10.51 41.14
CA GLY A 34 -35.42 11.11 40.45
C GLY A 34 -35.33 12.64 40.51
N ASN A 35 -36.00 13.33 39.56
CA ASN A 35 -36.12 14.80 39.32
C ASN A 35 -35.01 15.41 38.43
N GLY A 36 -35.27 16.23 37.42
CA GLY A 36 -36.49 16.91 36.98
C GLY A 36 -36.17 18.38 36.65
N GLU A 37 -36.57 18.82 35.44
CA GLU A 37 -36.75 20.22 34.97
C GLU A 37 -35.48 21.08 34.76
N GLN A 38 -35.08 21.36 33.51
CA GLN A 38 -35.51 22.46 32.63
C GLN A 38 -35.35 23.86 33.24
N GLN A 39 -34.36 24.60 32.73
CA GLN A 39 -34.56 26.00 32.34
C GLN A 39 -33.59 26.40 31.23
N ALA A 40 -34.17 27.06 30.23
CA ALA A 40 -33.53 27.55 29.03
C ALA A 40 -32.82 28.87 29.32
N GLU A 41 -31.61 29.01 28.80
CA GLU A 41 -31.05 30.32 28.49
C GLU A 41 -30.60 30.34 27.03
N THR A 42 -31.23 31.28 26.33
CA THR A 42 -31.03 31.68 24.95
C THR A 42 -29.64 32.27 24.74
N ALA A 43 -28.86 31.69 23.84
CA ALA A 43 -27.76 32.36 23.16
C ALA A 43 -28.03 32.32 21.65
N ASN A 44 -28.49 33.45 21.12
CA ASN A 44 -28.50 33.73 19.69
C ASN A 44 -27.05 33.73 19.19
N ALA A 45 -26.61 32.61 18.62
CA ALA A 45 -25.44 32.56 17.76
C ALA A 45 -25.91 32.50 16.30
N SER A 46 -25.64 33.58 15.59
CA SER A 46 -25.78 33.76 14.16
C SER A 46 -25.19 32.59 13.37
N ASN A 47 -26.06 31.73 12.84
CA ASN A 47 -25.75 30.75 11.81
C ASN A 47 -25.41 31.48 10.50
N SER A 48 -24.13 31.78 10.28
CA SER A 48 -23.60 31.98 8.93
C SER A 48 -23.23 30.59 8.41
N ASN A 49 -24.21 29.97 7.76
CA ASN A 49 -24.09 28.65 7.17
C ASN A 49 -23.48 28.80 5.77
N ASP A 50 -22.23 29.26 5.67
CA ASP A 50 -21.42 29.14 4.46
C ASP A 50 -20.81 27.72 4.47
N ARG A 51 -21.66 26.72 4.27
CA ARG A 51 -21.19 25.42 3.79
C ARG A 51 -20.93 25.59 2.30
N GLN A 52 -19.68 25.80 1.93
CA GLN A 52 -19.26 25.58 0.54
C GLN A 52 -19.75 24.18 0.14
N GLU A 53 -20.54 24.09 -0.92
CA GLU A 53 -20.95 22.81 -1.49
C GLU A 53 -19.68 22.10 -1.96
N GLU A 54 -19.30 21.00 -1.29
CA GLU A 54 -18.20 20.15 -1.74
C GLU A 54 -18.53 19.60 -3.13
N VAL A 55 -17.61 19.83 -4.07
CA VAL A 55 -17.70 19.27 -5.41
C VAL A 55 -17.63 17.73 -5.30
N PRO A 56 -18.57 16.97 -5.88
CA PRO A 56 -18.52 15.51 -5.90
C PRO A 56 -17.18 15.01 -6.47
N GLU A 57 -16.64 13.92 -5.91
CA GLU A 57 -15.31 13.41 -6.29
C GLU A 57 -15.21 13.10 -7.79
N GLU A 58 -16.30 12.66 -8.42
CA GLU A 58 -16.37 12.37 -9.86
C GLU A 58 -16.25 13.61 -10.75
N GLN A 59 -16.40 14.81 -10.18
CA GLN A 59 -16.30 16.08 -10.90
C GLN A 59 -14.95 16.77 -10.69
N LYS A 60 -14.10 16.27 -9.79
CA LYS A 60 -12.76 16.82 -9.56
C LYS A 60 -11.79 16.33 -10.63
N ASP A 61 -10.78 17.14 -10.95
CA ASP A 61 -9.76 16.76 -11.94
C ASP A 61 -8.91 15.59 -11.39
N PRO A 62 -8.91 14.41 -12.06
CA PRO A 62 -8.15 13.25 -11.59
C PRO A 62 -6.63 13.47 -11.58
N TYR A 63 -6.12 14.43 -12.35
CA TYR A 63 -4.68 14.72 -12.46
C TYR A 63 -4.25 15.95 -11.65
N GLU A 64 -5.16 16.56 -10.90
CA GLU A 64 -4.81 17.61 -9.95
C GLU A 64 -3.92 17.05 -8.85
N TYR A 65 -2.86 17.78 -8.52
CA TYR A 65 -2.02 17.47 -7.38
C TYR A 65 -2.65 18.01 -6.11
N ILE A 66 -2.73 17.16 -5.09
CA ILE A 66 -3.23 17.48 -3.76
C ILE A 66 -2.17 17.25 -2.69
N THR A 67 -2.33 17.91 -1.54
CA THR A 67 -1.48 17.72 -0.37
C THR A 67 -1.71 16.36 0.31
N MET A 68 -0.63 15.74 0.78
CA MET A 68 -0.61 14.54 1.61
C MET A 68 0.14 14.80 2.91
N VAL A 69 -0.20 14.07 3.97
CA VAL A 69 0.66 14.09 5.16
C VAL A 69 1.91 13.29 4.92
N ARG A 70 3.03 13.80 5.44
CA ARG A 70 4.30 13.10 5.52
C ARG A 70 4.12 11.76 6.25
N PRO A 71 4.32 10.61 5.60
CA PRO A 71 4.15 9.28 6.18
C PRO A 71 4.93 9.09 7.48
N LYS A 72 4.33 8.34 8.41
CA LYS A 72 4.94 8.02 9.70
C LYS A 72 6.33 7.42 9.57
N HIS A 73 6.50 6.44 8.68
CA HIS A 73 7.78 5.76 8.47
C HIS A 73 8.93 6.73 8.13
N ASP A 74 8.67 7.75 7.31
CA ASP A 74 9.69 8.74 6.95
C ASP A 74 10.15 9.57 8.15
N ARG A 75 9.23 9.88 9.08
CA ARG A 75 9.53 10.54 10.36
C ARG A 75 10.26 9.63 11.34
N GLU A 76 9.86 8.36 11.40
CA GLU A 76 10.56 7.36 12.22
C GLU A 76 12.00 7.20 11.76
N MET A 77 12.26 7.19 10.45
CA MET A 77 13.61 7.12 9.91
C MET A 77 14.44 8.36 10.28
N GLU A 78 13.85 9.56 10.23
CA GLU A 78 14.49 10.77 10.73
C GLU A 78 14.79 10.70 12.22
N ASN A 79 13.80 10.30 13.03
CA ASN A 79 13.94 10.22 14.48
C ASN A 79 14.93 9.13 14.93
N ARG A 80 15.14 8.07 14.14
CA ARG A 80 16.21 7.08 14.40
C ARG A 80 17.61 7.68 14.30
N ASP A 81 17.81 8.62 13.38
CA ASP A 81 19.09 9.31 13.18
C ASP A 81 19.28 10.47 14.17
N THR A 82 18.22 11.21 14.50
CA THR A 82 18.31 12.39 15.41
C THR A 82 18.13 12.04 16.89
N ASN A 83 17.35 10.99 17.18
CA ASN A 83 16.94 10.57 18.52
C ASN A 83 16.35 11.74 19.35
N GLU A 84 15.57 12.60 18.67
CA GLU A 84 14.98 13.82 19.25
C GLU A 84 13.74 13.53 20.10
N LEU A 85 12.92 12.57 19.67
CA LEU A 85 11.69 12.15 20.35
C LEU A 85 11.79 10.69 20.79
N ASP A 86 11.18 10.37 21.92
CA ASP A 86 10.89 8.97 22.24
C ASP A 86 9.71 8.45 21.41
N GLY A 87 9.44 7.14 21.50
CA GLY A 87 8.42 6.51 20.66
C GLY A 87 7.00 7.02 20.92
N GLU A 88 6.67 7.41 22.16
CA GLU A 88 5.34 7.90 22.52
C GLU A 88 5.16 9.34 22.00
N ALA A 89 6.15 10.21 22.23
CA ALA A 89 6.12 11.58 21.73
C ALA A 89 6.12 11.67 20.20
N LEU A 90 6.80 10.74 19.51
CA LEU A 90 6.77 10.65 18.05
C LEU A 90 5.37 10.25 17.54
N GLU A 91 4.71 9.30 18.22
CA GLU A 91 3.35 8.91 17.90
C GLU A 91 2.39 10.08 18.08
N GLU A 92 2.44 10.75 19.23
CA GLU A 92 1.57 11.91 19.53
C GLU A 92 1.75 13.03 18.50
N GLN A 93 3.00 13.30 18.07
CA GLN A 93 3.26 14.29 17.04
C GLN A 93 2.69 13.87 15.69
N TYR A 94 2.82 12.59 15.32
CA TYR A 94 2.25 12.07 14.09
C TYR A 94 0.72 12.16 14.11
N GLU A 95 0.07 11.70 15.18
CA GLU A 95 -1.38 11.79 15.35
C GLU A 95 -1.87 13.24 15.32
N ALA A 96 -1.17 14.17 15.97
CA ALA A 96 -1.52 15.59 15.94
C ALA A 96 -1.46 16.17 14.52
N ASP A 97 -0.44 15.82 13.72
CA ASP A 97 -0.33 16.28 12.34
C ASP A 97 -1.35 15.59 11.41
N GLU A 98 -1.68 14.32 11.70
CA GLU A 98 -2.77 13.58 11.06
C GLU A 98 -4.14 14.18 11.38
N GLU A 99 -4.36 14.71 12.58
CA GLU A 99 -5.60 15.37 12.97
C GLU A 99 -5.68 16.81 12.42
N ALA A 100 -4.55 17.53 12.41
CA ALA A 100 -4.42 18.86 11.83
C ALA A 100 -4.46 18.87 10.28
N ARG A 101 -4.63 17.69 9.67
CA ARG A 101 -4.72 17.46 8.23
C ARG A 101 -5.66 18.43 7.52
N GLU A 102 -5.07 19.36 6.79
CA GLU A 102 -5.71 19.95 5.61
C GLU A 102 -5.52 19.00 4.42
N ARG A 103 -6.27 17.89 4.42
CA ARG A 103 -6.26 16.90 3.33
C ARG A 103 -6.86 17.47 2.06
N ASP A 104 -6.41 16.90 0.95
CA ASP A 104 -7.02 17.01 -0.37
C ASP A 104 -7.12 18.45 -0.92
N GLN A 105 -6.35 19.37 -0.32
CA GLN A 105 -6.21 20.75 -0.79
C GLN A 105 -5.35 20.75 -2.06
N PRO A 106 -5.68 21.60 -3.05
CA PRO A 106 -4.84 21.74 -4.23
C PRO A 106 -3.40 22.12 -3.84
N ALA A 107 -2.42 21.36 -4.31
CA ALA A 107 -1.00 21.61 -4.02
C ALA A 107 -0.55 23.01 -4.45
N SER A 108 -1.21 23.61 -5.45
CA SER A 108 -0.98 25.00 -5.87
C SER A 108 -1.27 26.03 -4.78
N GLU A 109 -2.11 25.72 -3.80
CA GLU A 109 -2.44 26.61 -2.68
C GLU A 109 -1.46 26.45 -1.50
N ARG A 110 -0.60 25.42 -1.56
CA ARG A 110 0.40 25.07 -0.53
C ARG A 110 1.77 24.81 -1.18
N PRO A 111 2.41 25.81 -1.82
CA PRO A 111 3.64 25.61 -2.60
C PRO A 111 4.85 25.13 -1.77
N ASP A 112 4.87 25.39 -0.45
CA ASP A 112 5.93 24.92 0.45
C ASP A 112 5.72 23.47 0.91
N HIS A 113 4.54 22.89 0.65
CA HIS A 113 4.19 21.54 1.07
C HIS A 113 4.70 20.52 0.06
N LYS A 114 5.78 19.80 0.41
CA LYS A 114 6.47 18.87 -0.50
C LYS A 114 5.76 17.52 -0.70
N TRP A 115 4.95 17.10 0.27
CA TRP A 115 4.25 15.82 0.21
C TRP A 115 2.97 15.96 -0.60
N ILE A 116 3.03 15.63 -1.88
CA ILE A 116 1.93 15.82 -2.82
C ILE A 116 1.70 14.54 -3.64
N ILE A 117 0.49 14.40 -4.18
CA ILE A 117 0.11 13.26 -5.00
C ILE A 117 -0.95 13.68 -6.02
N MET A 118 -0.98 13.03 -7.19
CA MET A 118 -2.14 13.17 -8.09
C MET A 118 -3.39 12.57 -7.43
N ARG A 119 -4.52 13.28 -7.48
CA ARG A 119 -5.80 12.85 -6.91
C ARG A 119 -6.17 11.40 -7.28
N LYS A 120 -6.02 11.02 -8.56
CA LYS A 120 -6.32 9.66 -9.00
C LYS A 120 -5.36 8.61 -8.43
N ALA A 121 -4.09 8.96 -8.20
CA ALA A 121 -3.15 8.08 -7.51
C ALA A 121 -3.48 7.95 -6.02
N TRP A 122 -3.95 9.03 -5.37
CA TRP A 122 -4.49 8.97 -4.01
C TRP A 122 -5.68 8.03 -3.89
N LEU A 123 -6.67 8.13 -4.79
CA LEU A 123 -7.82 7.23 -4.79
C LEU A 123 -7.41 5.76 -5.00
N LEU A 124 -6.44 5.51 -5.87
CA LEU A 124 -5.90 4.18 -6.10
C LEU A 124 -5.13 3.64 -4.88
N LEU A 125 -4.36 4.49 -4.21
CA LEU A 125 -3.69 4.21 -2.96
C LEU A 125 -4.69 3.85 -1.85
N CYS A 126 -5.71 4.67 -1.62
CA CYS A 126 -6.77 4.37 -0.64
C CYS A 126 -7.47 3.05 -0.95
N THR A 127 -7.72 2.78 -2.23
CA THR A 127 -8.28 1.50 -2.68
C THR A 127 -7.35 0.34 -2.35
N SER A 128 -6.04 0.49 -2.56
CA SER A 128 -5.03 -0.54 -2.31
C SER A 128 -4.85 -0.83 -0.83
N SER A 129 -4.81 0.21 0.01
CA SER A 129 -4.77 0.05 1.47
C SER A 129 -5.99 -0.73 1.97
N ARG A 130 -7.17 -0.47 1.42
CA ARG A 130 -8.38 -1.25 1.72
C ARG A 130 -8.34 -2.66 1.15
N GLU A 131 -7.83 -2.86 -0.06
CA GLU A 131 -7.70 -4.19 -0.64
C GLU A 131 -6.68 -5.07 0.10
N ALA A 132 -5.66 -4.48 0.72
CA ALA A 132 -4.74 -5.20 1.59
C ALA A 132 -5.46 -5.78 2.82
N THR A 133 -6.38 -5.03 3.45
CA THR A 133 -7.14 -5.53 4.61
C THR A 133 -8.04 -6.72 4.24
N PHE A 134 -8.50 -6.81 3.00
CA PHE A 134 -9.30 -7.94 2.51
C PHE A 134 -8.50 -9.24 2.38
N ARG A 135 -7.17 -9.18 2.55
CA ARG A 135 -6.25 -10.31 2.48
C ARG A 135 -5.69 -10.73 3.83
N CYS A 136 -6.04 -10.02 4.91
CA CYS A 136 -5.64 -10.32 6.28
C CYS A 136 -6.72 -11.18 6.96
N PRO A 137 -6.50 -12.48 7.21
CA PRO A 137 -7.51 -13.35 7.84
C PRO A 137 -7.92 -12.90 9.24
N ASP A 138 -7.03 -12.23 9.98
CA ASP A 138 -7.27 -11.76 11.34
C ASP A 138 -8.39 -10.72 11.39
N LEU A 139 -8.48 -9.85 10.37
CA LEU A 139 -9.58 -8.88 10.22
C LEU A 139 -10.93 -9.53 9.87
N PHE A 140 -10.94 -10.84 9.63
CA PHE A 140 -12.15 -11.65 9.45
C PHE A 140 -12.32 -12.68 10.57
N ASN A 141 -11.56 -12.57 11.67
CA ASN A 141 -11.58 -13.54 12.78
C ASN A 141 -11.45 -14.99 12.26
N SER A 142 -10.48 -15.19 11.37
CA SER A 142 -10.29 -16.41 10.59
C SER A 142 -8.82 -16.79 10.54
N TYR A 143 -8.52 -18.06 10.25
CA TYR A 143 -7.17 -18.53 9.98
C TYR A 143 -7.18 -19.44 8.74
N VAL A 144 -6.29 -19.16 7.79
CA VAL A 144 -6.16 -19.93 6.54
C VAL A 144 -4.89 -20.77 6.58
N TYR A 145 -3.74 -20.10 6.57
CA TYR A 145 -2.40 -20.61 6.88
C TYR A 145 -1.46 -19.41 7.10
N ASN A 146 -0.26 -19.64 7.62
CA ASN A 146 0.63 -18.56 8.12
C ASN A 146 0.97 -17.50 7.07
N ASP A 147 1.32 -17.89 5.85
CA ASP A 147 1.83 -16.98 4.83
C ASP A 147 0.70 -16.34 3.99
N PHE A 148 -0.57 -16.60 4.34
CA PHE A 148 -1.71 -16.23 3.51
C PHE A 148 -1.76 -14.72 3.22
N GLU A 149 -1.57 -13.90 4.26
CA GLU A 149 -1.57 -12.44 4.11
C GLU A 149 -0.40 -11.95 3.26
N GLY A 150 0.81 -12.48 3.49
CA GLY A 150 1.99 -12.13 2.71
C GLY A 150 1.81 -12.45 1.22
N TYR A 151 1.26 -13.62 0.90
CA TYR A 151 0.90 -13.96 -0.48
C TYR A 151 -0.21 -13.08 -1.06
N GLY A 152 -1.15 -12.63 -0.22
CA GLY A 152 -2.17 -11.69 -0.62
C GLY A 152 -1.60 -10.31 -0.97
N GLN A 153 -0.72 -9.78 -0.14
CA GLN A 153 -0.02 -8.52 -0.41
C GLN A 153 0.86 -8.63 -1.67
N LEU A 154 1.55 -9.76 -1.87
CA LEU A 154 2.29 -10.05 -3.10
C LEU A 154 1.37 -10.06 -4.34
N GLU A 155 0.18 -10.68 -4.26
CA GLU A 155 -0.81 -10.65 -5.35
C GLU A 155 -1.27 -9.22 -5.69
N LEU A 156 -1.42 -8.36 -4.68
CA LEU A 156 -1.77 -6.95 -4.87
C LEU A 156 -0.65 -6.19 -5.59
N LEU A 157 0.62 -6.40 -5.21
CA LEU A 157 1.77 -5.85 -5.92
C LEU A 157 1.81 -6.34 -7.38
N GLU A 158 1.59 -7.63 -7.61
CA GLU A 158 1.53 -8.19 -8.96
C GLU A 158 0.39 -7.58 -9.79
N ASN A 159 -0.76 -7.24 -9.20
CA ASN A 159 -1.87 -6.56 -9.88
C ASN A 159 -1.47 -5.17 -10.41
N TYR A 160 -0.65 -4.42 -9.67
CA TYR A 160 -0.05 -3.18 -10.16
C TYR A 160 0.81 -3.41 -11.39
N LEU A 161 1.70 -4.42 -11.34
CA LEU A 161 2.60 -4.75 -12.46
C LEU A 161 1.85 -5.28 -13.69
N VAL A 162 0.75 -6.01 -13.49
CA VAL A 162 -0.15 -6.42 -14.58
C VAL A 162 -0.78 -5.20 -15.23
N SER A 163 -1.31 -4.26 -14.44
CA SER A 163 -1.93 -3.02 -14.94
C SER A 163 -0.91 -2.16 -15.70
N TYR A 164 0.27 -1.99 -15.13
CA TYR A 164 1.38 -1.27 -15.77
C TYR A 164 1.78 -1.94 -17.08
N SER A 165 1.95 -3.28 -17.10
CA SER A 165 2.32 -4.01 -18.31
C SER A 165 1.28 -3.90 -19.42
N ASN A 166 -0.01 -3.90 -19.06
CA ASN A 166 -1.10 -3.74 -20.02
C ASN A 166 -1.05 -2.37 -20.71
N GLU A 167 -0.72 -1.31 -19.98
CA GLU A 167 -0.54 0.04 -20.54
C GLU A 167 0.78 0.15 -21.32
N PHE A 168 1.89 -0.35 -20.76
CA PHE A 168 3.23 -0.31 -21.36
C PHE A 168 3.29 -0.96 -22.75
N LYS A 169 2.49 -2.00 -23.00
CA LYS A 169 2.43 -2.71 -24.28
C LYS A 169 1.71 -1.93 -25.38
N LYS A 170 0.94 -0.89 -25.04
CA LYS A 170 0.22 -0.08 -26.01
C LYS A 170 1.18 0.78 -26.84
N LYS A 171 0.78 1.05 -28.08
CA LYS A 171 1.51 1.97 -28.96
C LYS A 171 1.32 3.41 -28.52
N ASP A 172 0.09 3.77 -28.16
CA ASP A 172 -0.36 5.07 -27.65
C ASP A 172 -0.51 5.05 -26.11
N ARG A 173 0.51 4.53 -25.43
CA ARG A 173 0.51 4.42 -23.96
C ARG A 173 0.18 5.75 -23.29
N ASN A 174 -0.65 5.70 -22.25
CA ASN A 174 -0.95 6.84 -21.41
C ASN A 174 0.08 6.93 -20.27
N LEU A 175 1.02 7.88 -20.40
CA LEU A 175 2.09 8.08 -19.42
C LEU A 175 1.56 8.48 -18.03
N LYS A 176 0.48 9.26 -17.95
CA LYS A 176 -0.13 9.63 -16.67
C LYS A 176 -0.68 8.42 -15.94
N GLU A 177 -1.38 7.54 -16.64
CA GLU A 177 -1.91 6.30 -16.04
C GLU A 177 -0.79 5.36 -15.58
N MET A 178 0.29 5.25 -16.36
CA MET A 178 1.46 4.48 -15.95
C MET A 178 2.14 5.07 -14.71
N TRP A 179 2.28 6.39 -14.65
CA TRP A 179 2.86 7.09 -13.50
C TRP A 179 1.98 6.92 -12.26
N ILE A 180 0.66 7.13 -12.38
CA ILE A 180 -0.33 6.94 -11.31
C ILE A 180 -0.19 5.58 -10.63
N LEU A 181 0.00 4.51 -11.41
CA LEU A 181 0.22 3.16 -10.89
C LEU A 181 1.47 3.09 -10.01
N LEU A 182 2.60 3.66 -10.46
CA LEU A 182 3.86 3.62 -9.73
C LEU A 182 3.87 4.55 -8.51
N VAL A 183 3.20 5.71 -8.60
CA VAL A 183 3.00 6.63 -7.48
C VAL A 183 2.21 5.95 -6.38
N ALA A 184 1.03 5.41 -6.71
CA ALA A 184 0.17 4.75 -5.75
C ALA A 184 0.84 3.52 -5.12
N LEU A 185 1.59 2.74 -5.93
CA LEU A 185 2.37 1.61 -5.45
C LEU A 185 3.47 2.03 -4.46
N GLY A 186 4.27 3.05 -4.80
CA GLY A 186 5.35 3.53 -3.94
C GLY A 186 4.83 4.08 -2.62
N HIS A 187 3.72 4.83 -2.65
CA HIS A 187 3.08 5.29 -1.42
C HIS A 187 2.48 4.14 -0.60
N TRP A 188 1.84 3.16 -1.24
CA TRP A 188 1.25 2.02 -0.53
C TRP A 188 2.32 1.21 0.18
N LEU A 189 3.41 0.85 -0.50
CA LEU A 189 4.53 0.13 0.09
C LEU A 189 5.22 0.92 1.22
N SER A 190 5.21 2.25 1.16
CA SER A 190 5.80 3.09 2.21
C SER A 190 4.93 3.24 3.46
N MET A 191 3.66 2.81 3.42
CA MET A 191 2.70 2.96 4.52
C MET A 191 2.09 1.65 4.99
N ALA A 192 2.12 0.61 4.15
CA ALA A 192 1.61 -0.71 4.50
C ALA A 192 2.52 -1.42 5.50
N ASP A 193 1.93 -2.30 6.30
CA ASP A 193 2.71 -3.29 7.03
C ASP A 193 3.22 -4.36 6.05
N LEU A 194 4.54 -4.38 5.86
CA LEU A 194 5.21 -5.30 4.95
C LEU A 194 5.70 -6.56 5.66
N GLU A 195 5.61 -6.67 7.00
CA GLU A 195 6.07 -7.85 7.75
C GLU A 195 5.47 -9.15 7.19
N PRO A 196 4.16 -9.23 6.84
CA PRO A 196 3.61 -10.44 6.25
C PRO A 196 4.30 -10.88 4.96
N MET A 197 4.71 -9.95 4.08
CA MET A 197 5.44 -10.30 2.85
C MET A 197 6.84 -10.84 3.13
N HIS A 198 7.55 -10.34 4.14
CA HIS A 198 8.89 -10.82 4.50
C HIS A 198 8.90 -12.26 5.01
N MET A 199 7.76 -12.70 5.52
CA MET A 199 7.62 -13.99 6.18
C MET A 199 7.12 -15.10 5.25
N ILE A 200 6.91 -14.82 3.95
CA ILE A 200 6.49 -15.85 2.99
C ILE A 200 7.61 -16.84 2.71
N ASP A 201 7.24 -18.10 2.46
CA ASP A 201 8.19 -19.17 2.13
C ASP A 201 8.79 -19.08 0.69
N ASP A 202 8.24 -18.26 -0.20
CA ASP A 202 8.75 -18.01 -1.57
C ASP A 202 9.40 -16.62 -1.72
N GLY A 203 10.46 -16.38 -0.94
CA GLY A 203 11.24 -15.13 -1.02
C GLY A 203 11.86 -14.87 -2.40
N TYR A 204 12.15 -15.91 -3.20
CA TYR A 204 12.64 -15.73 -4.57
C TYR A 204 11.61 -15.07 -5.49
N ARG A 205 10.33 -15.44 -5.36
CA ARG A 205 9.27 -14.78 -6.12
C ARG A 205 9.09 -13.33 -5.69
N LEU A 206 9.14 -13.06 -4.39
CA LEU A 206 9.06 -11.69 -3.87
C LEU A 206 10.19 -10.84 -4.45
N ASN A 207 11.45 -11.30 -4.38
CA ASN A 207 12.59 -10.61 -4.97
C ASN A 207 12.41 -10.37 -6.48
N ASP A 208 12.03 -11.40 -7.26
CA ASP A 208 11.78 -11.24 -8.71
C ASP A 208 10.67 -10.19 -9.00
N VAL A 209 9.66 -10.08 -8.13
CA VAL A 209 8.57 -9.08 -8.25
C VAL A 209 9.07 -7.68 -7.91
N ILE A 210 9.92 -7.54 -6.89
CA ILE A 210 10.51 -6.25 -6.49
C ILE A 210 11.48 -5.74 -7.55
N SER A 211 12.36 -6.59 -8.09
CA SER A 211 13.24 -6.22 -9.21
C SER A 211 12.42 -5.81 -10.45
N LEU A 212 11.28 -6.47 -10.69
CA LEU A 212 10.37 -6.13 -11.79
C LEU A 212 9.67 -4.77 -11.56
N MET A 213 9.34 -4.45 -10.32
CA MET A 213 8.83 -3.14 -9.91
C MET A 213 9.87 -2.04 -10.13
N GLY A 214 11.11 -2.22 -9.68
CA GLY A 214 12.21 -1.29 -9.94
C GLY A 214 12.44 -1.06 -11.44
N CYS A 215 12.40 -2.15 -12.21
CA CYS A 215 12.48 -2.10 -13.67
C CYS A 215 11.30 -1.36 -14.32
N ALA A 216 10.09 -1.45 -13.75
CA ALA A 216 8.94 -0.68 -14.21
C ALA A 216 9.12 0.82 -13.96
N LEU A 217 9.66 1.20 -12.79
CA LEU A 217 9.98 2.61 -12.50
C LEU A 217 11.04 3.15 -13.46
N LEU A 218 12.16 2.44 -13.64
CA LEU A 218 13.19 2.82 -14.62
C LEU A 218 12.63 2.97 -16.04
N SER A 219 11.76 2.03 -16.45
CA SER A 219 11.09 2.09 -17.76
C SER A 219 10.15 3.29 -17.88
N MET A 220 9.52 3.69 -16.79
CA MET A 220 8.68 4.88 -16.74
C MET A 220 9.51 6.17 -16.81
N LEU A 221 10.61 6.28 -16.05
CA LEU A 221 11.53 7.42 -16.14
C LEU A 221 12.09 7.59 -17.55
N ASN A 222 12.52 6.49 -18.19
CA ASN A 222 12.92 6.49 -19.60
C ASN A 222 11.78 6.95 -20.54
N ALA A 223 10.53 6.59 -20.25
CA ALA A 223 9.39 7.02 -21.05
C ALA A 223 9.11 8.53 -20.90
N LEU A 224 9.25 9.07 -19.68
CA LEU A 224 9.14 10.51 -19.41
C LEU A 224 10.29 11.29 -20.05
N ASP A 225 11.53 10.81 -19.96
CA ASP A 225 12.70 11.44 -20.58
C ASP A 225 12.53 11.57 -22.10
N ARG A 226 12.10 10.48 -22.75
CA ARG A 226 11.79 10.48 -24.19
C ARG A 226 10.62 11.38 -24.58
N ALA A 227 9.78 11.75 -23.63
CA ALA A 227 8.66 12.66 -23.83
C ALA A 227 8.99 14.11 -23.40
N ASP A 228 10.24 14.40 -23.01
CA ASP A 228 10.66 15.69 -22.46
C ASP A 228 9.86 16.09 -21.21
N GLN A 229 9.51 15.09 -20.39
CA GLN A 229 8.75 15.21 -19.15
C GLN A 229 9.55 14.73 -17.93
N LEU A 230 10.85 14.47 -18.06
CA LEU A 230 11.71 14.13 -16.93
C LEU A 230 12.66 15.31 -16.62
N GLY A 231 12.25 16.15 -15.66
CA GLY A 231 13.01 17.33 -15.24
C GLY A 231 12.15 18.40 -14.60
N SER A 232 12.72 19.58 -14.38
CA SER A 232 12.07 20.69 -13.66
C SER A 232 10.84 21.30 -14.35
N ASN A 233 10.72 21.18 -15.67
CA ASN A 233 9.58 21.68 -16.45
C ASN A 233 8.46 20.62 -16.63
N SER A 234 8.56 19.49 -15.93
CA SER A 234 7.62 18.39 -16.06
C SER A 234 6.21 18.75 -15.58
N GLU A 235 5.19 18.17 -16.21
CA GLU A 235 3.84 18.16 -15.65
C GLU A 235 3.73 17.26 -14.41
N TYR A 236 4.68 16.35 -14.22
CA TYR A 236 4.79 15.43 -13.09
C TYR A 236 5.53 16.14 -11.95
N LYS A 237 4.79 16.67 -10.97
CA LYS A 237 5.33 17.50 -9.89
C LYS A 237 5.96 16.70 -8.75
N ASP A 238 5.66 15.41 -8.67
CA ASP A 238 6.08 14.48 -7.61
C ASP A 238 7.26 13.59 -8.02
N LEU A 239 7.96 13.88 -9.12
CA LEU A 239 9.09 13.06 -9.61
C LEU A 239 10.10 12.72 -8.51
N GLY A 240 10.59 13.75 -7.82
CA GLY A 240 11.61 13.59 -6.79
C GLY A 240 11.10 12.87 -5.54
N LEU A 241 9.85 13.12 -5.16
CA LEU A 241 9.18 12.40 -4.07
C LEU A 241 9.06 10.92 -4.41
N VAL A 242 8.56 10.57 -5.60
CA VAL A 242 8.38 9.17 -6.02
C VAL A 242 9.71 8.46 -6.14
N ILE A 243 10.74 9.06 -6.75
CA ILE A 243 12.09 8.47 -6.79
C ILE A 243 12.61 8.23 -5.37
N GLY A 244 12.40 9.18 -4.47
CA GLY A 244 12.77 9.07 -3.06
C GLY A 244 12.06 7.93 -2.33
N LEU A 245 10.75 7.74 -2.56
CA LEU A 245 9.95 6.70 -1.90
C LEU A 245 10.44 5.28 -2.20
N TYR A 246 10.91 5.05 -3.41
CA TYR A 246 11.37 3.73 -3.83
C TYR A 246 12.72 3.34 -3.22
N GLN A 247 13.47 4.30 -2.66
CA GLN A 247 14.72 4.02 -1.97
C GLN A 247 14.50 3.19 -0.70
N PRO A 248 13.82 3.68 0.36
CA PRO A 248 13.61 2.91 1.57
C PRO A 248 12.85 1.60 1.32
N ILE A 249 11.95 1.54 0.33
CA ILE A 249 11.26 0.29 -0.05
C ILE A 249 12.26 -0.82 -0.43
N ALA A 250 13.27 -0.50 -1.25
CA ALA A 250 14.25 -1.48 -1.69
C ALA A 250 15.11 -2.04 -0.54
N TYR A 251 15.49 -1.17 0.42
CA TYR A 251 16.24 -1.60 1.61
C TYR A 251 15.34 -2.31 2.62
N GLY A 252 14.12 -1.83 2.80
CA GLY A 252 13.15 -2.35 3.75
C GLY A 252 12.71 -3.77 3.40
N LEU A 253 12.65 -4.09 2.10
CA LEU A 253 12.29 -5.42 1.60
C LEU A 253 13.45 -6.44 1.58
N ASP A 254 14.61 -6.10 2.18
CA ASP A 254 15.84 -6.90 2.19
C ASP A 254 16.15 -7.53 0.83
N CYS A 255 15.92 -6.76 -0.23
CA CYS A 255 16.22 -7.20 -1.59
C CYS A 255 17.72 -7.46 -1.69
N ASP A 256 18.10 -8.57 -2.33
CA ASP A 256 19.49 -8.84 -2.67
C ASP A 256 20.10 -7.57 -3.26
N HIS A 257 21.09 -7.00 -2.57
CA HIS A 257 21.66 -5.67 -2.83
C HIS A 257 22.36 -5.56 -4.20
N ASP A 258 22.34 -6.62 -5.01
CA ASP A 258 22.81 -6.66 -6.39
C ASP A 258 21.79 -6.04 -7.37
N ASP A 259 20.63 -5.58 -6.91
CA ASP A 259 19.63 -4.89 -7.71
C ASP A 259 20.04 -3.43 -8.00
N GLU A 260 20.74 -3.25 -9.12
CA GLU A 260 21.27 -1.97 -9.63
C GLU A 260 20.20 -0.87 -9.80
N TRP A 261 18.91 -1.24 -9.87
CA TRP A 261 17.81 -0.33 -10.17
C TRP A 261 17.66 0.82 -9.19
N THR A 262 18.01 0.61 -7.93
CA THR A 262 17.93 1.64 -6.88
C THR A 262 18.93 2.78 -7.13
N ARG A 263 20.14 2.44 -7.58
CA ARG A 263 21.17 3.40 -8.00
C ARG A 263 20.75 4.10 -9.29
N GLU A 264 20.21 3.34 -10.24
CA GLU A 264 19.88 3.86 -11.58
C GLU A 264 18.74 4.87 -11.57
N ILE A 265 17.74 4.73 -10.69
CA ILE A 265 16.71 5.76 -10.53
C ILE A 265 17.27 7.06 -9.93
N LEU A 266 18.28 6.99 -9.07
CA LEU A 266 18.97 8.18 -8.55
C LEU A 266 19.87 8.81 -9.61
N MET A 267 20.54 8.01 -10.45
CA MET A 267 21.31 8.53 -11.59
C MET A 267 20.43 9.31 -12.56
N TYR A 268 19.17 8.89 -12.79
CA TYR A 268 18.20 9.70 -13.54
C TYR A 268 17.92 11.04 -12.85
N ALA A 269 17.79 11.06 -11.52
CA ALA A 269 17.56 12.29 -10.78
C ALA A 269 18.76 13.26 -10.90
N VAL A 270 19.99 12.76 -10.79
CA VAL A 270 21.23 13.56 -10.97
C VAL A 270 21.29 14.13 -12.38
N GLU A 271 21.17 13.29 -13.42
CA GLU A 271 21.30 13.70 -14.82
C GLU A 271 20.30 14.81 -15.18
N LYS A 272 19.10 14.76 -14.60
CA LYS A 272 17.99 15.68 -14.91
C LYS A 272 17.80 16.80 -13.88
N GLY A 273 18.66 16.86 -12.85
CA GLY A 273 18.57 17.85 -11.78
C GLY A 273 17.26 17.82 -11.00
N ILE A 274 16.74 16.62 -10.70
CA ILE A 274 15.51 16.42 -9.94
C ILE A 274 15.83 16.44 -8.43
N ASP A 275 15.13 17.29 -7.68
CA ASP A 275 15.24 17.35 -6.22
C ASP A 275 14.54 16.15 -5.56
N VAL A 276 15.32 15.25 -4.96
CA VAL A 276 14.85 14.05 -4.24
C VAL A 276 14.85 14.21 -2.71
N SER A 277 15.05 15.43 -2.20
CA SER A 277 15.21 15.71 -0.76
C SER A 277 13.93 15.56 0.08
N THR A 278 12.78 15.29 -0.54
CA THR A 278 11.50 15.20 0.16
C THR A 278 11.42 13.99 1.10
N VAL A 279 12.02 12.87 0.70
CA VAL A 279 12.06 11.64 1.50
C VAL A 279 13.37 11.58 2.28
N TYR A 280 13.27 11.40 3.60
CA TYR A 280 14.41 11.42 4.50
C TYR A 280 15.47 10.39 4.09
N GLY A 281 16.74 10.77 4.24
CA GLY A 281 17.89 9.93 3.89
C GLY A 281 18.18 9.78 2.39
N THR A 282 17.32 10.28 1.49
CA THR A 282 17.54 10.15 0.05
C THR A 282 18.74 10.96 -0.45
N ASN A 283 18.98 12.14 0.10
CA ASN A 283 20.15 12.97 -0.27
C ASN A 283 21.48 12.26 -0.01
N ARG A 284 21.60 11.52 1.11
CA ARG A 284 22.79 10.74 1.44
C ARG A 284 23.09 9.72 0.34
N ARG A 285 22.05 9.09 -0.21
CA ARG A 285 22.18 8.13 -1.33
C ARG A 285 22.46 8.81 -2.66
N LEU A 286 21.93 10.02 -2.87
CA LEU A 286 22.22 10.81 -4.07
C LEU A 286 23.72 11.15 -4.16
N GLU A 287 24.34 11.52 -3.03
CA GLU A 287 25.78 11.80 -2.93
C GLU A 287 26.65 10.59 -3.35
N GLU A 288 26.18 9.36 -3.09
CA GLU A 288 26.90 8.13 -3.47
C GLU A 288 26.98 7.95 -4.99
N VAL A 289 25.99 8.45 -5.76
CA VAL A 289 25.91 8.27 -7.21
C VAL A 289 26.22 9.54 -8.01
N GLU A 290 26.34 10.71 -7.37
CA GLU A 290 26.52 12.01 -8.05
C GLU A 290 27.80 12.07 -8.89
N SER A 291 28.85 11.35 -8.46
CA SER A 291 30.12 11.28 -9.18
C SER A 291 30.17 10.15 -10.23
N GLU A 292 29.15 9.29 -10.29
CA GLU A 292 29.10 8.16 -11.20
C GLU A 292 28.71 8.63 -12.62
N ILE A 293 29.29 7.99 -13.63
CA ILE A 293 28.88 8.18 -15.03
C ILE A 293 27.94 7.02 -15.37
N PRO A 294 26.66 7.28 -15.64
CA PRO A 294 25.72 6.21 -15.92
C PRO A 294 26.12 5.42 -17.18
N ASP A 295 26.23 4.10 -17.07
CA ASP A 295 26.35 3.19 -18.23
C ASP A 295 24.96 2.76 -18.69
N TRP A 296 24.25 3.69 -19.32
CA TRP A 296 22.88 3.44 -19.74
C TRP A 296 22.80 2.30 -20.78
N PRO A 297 21.84 1.36 -20.62
CA PRO A 297 21.54 0.43 -21.70
C PRO A 297 21.18 1.17 -22.99
N LYS A 298 21.31 0.48 -24.12
CA LYS A 298 20.99 1.05 -25.43
C LYS A 298 19.62 1.73 -25.42
N GLU A 299 19.60 2.96 -25.92
CA GLU A 299 18.39 3.76 -26.02
C GLU A 299 17.27 3.02 -26.77
N GLY A 300 16.05 3.12 -26.22
CA GLY A 300 14.86 2.52 -26.80
C GLY A 300 13.64 2.63 -25.89
N VAL A 301 12.48 2.24 -26.43
CA VAL A 301 11.22 2.19 -25.68
C VAL A 301 11.33 1.27 -24.46
N ASP A 302 12.01 0.13 -24.61
CA ASP A 302 12.21 -0.89 -23.57
C ASP A 302 13.69 -0.93 -23.15
N ARG A 303 14.32 0.24 -22.93
CA ARG A 303 15.74 0.40 -22.54
C ARG A 303 16.13 -0.57 -21.42
N TRP A 304 15.27 -0.66 -20.41
CA TRP A 304 15.49 -1.45 -19.20
C TRP A 304 14.99 -2.90 -19.29
N GLY A 305 14.44 -3.31 -20.44
CA GLY A 305 14.02 -4.69 -20.69
C GLY A 305 12.83 -5.14 -19.84
N PHE A 306 11.95 -4.23 -19.42
CA PHE A 306 10.77 -4.54 -18.61
C PHE A 306 9.89 -5.59 -19.29
N ALA A 307 9.60 -5.45 -20.59
CA ALA A 307 8.75 -6.41 -21.28
C ALA A 307 9.35 -7.83 -21.28
N LYS A 308 10.68 -7.93 -21.43
CA LYS A 308 11.40 -9.21 -21.35
C LYS A 308 11.34 -9.80 -19.94
N ARG A 309 11.66 -9.01 -18.91
CA ARG A 309 11.64 -9.44 -17.49
C ARG A 309 10.24 -9.86 -17.05
N TYR A 310 9.21 -9.08 -17.39
CA TYR A 310 7.81 -9.40 -17.12
C TYR A 310 7.37 -10.75 -17.73
N ASN A 311 7.73 -11.01 -19.00
CA ASN A 311 7.40 -12.27 -19.65
C ASN A 311 8.18 -13.45 -19.08
N ALA A 312 9.44 -13.24 -18.67
CA ALA A 312 10.23 -14.27 -18.00
C ALA A 312 9.64 -14.65 -16.64
N HIS A 313 9.24 -13.65 -15.84
CA HIS A 313 8.55 -13.86 -14.57
C HIS A 313 7.28 -14.71 -14.75
N LYS A 314 6.40 -14.33 -15.70
CA LYS A 314 5.19 -15.12 -16.01
C LYS A 314 5.49 -16.55 -16.47
N LYS A 315 6.59 -16.77 -17.18
CA LYS A 315 7.00 -18.12 -17.59
C LYS A 315 7.46 -18.96 -16.40
N LYS A 316 8.10 -18.33 -15.41
CA LYS A 316 8.64 -18.98 -14.21
C LYS A 316 7.54 -19.32 -13.20
N TYR A 317 6.65 -18.37 -12.90
CA TYR A 317 5.64 -18.50 -11.83
C TYR A 317 4.19 -18.68 -12.32
N GLY A 318 3.94 -18.50 -13.62
CA GLY A 318 2.61 -18.63 -14.21
C GLY A 318 1.85 -17.30 -14.26
N LYS A 319 0.58 -17.33 -13.86
CA LYS A 319 -0.28 -16.13 -13.90
C LYS A 319 0.11 -15.20 -12.74
N MET A 320 0.47 -13.96 -13.07
CA MET A 320 0.63 -12.88 -12.10
C MET A 320 -0.72 -12.25 -11.74
N GLY A 321 -0.86 -11.88 -10.48
CA GLY A 321 -2.00 -11.16 -9.96
C GLY A 321 -3.29 -11.98 -9.96
N GLY A 322 -4.34 -11.37 -9.45
CA GLY A 322 -5.63 -12.02 -9.26
C GLY A 322 -6.39 -11.47 -8.06
N THR A 323 -7.26 -12.33 -7.55
CA THR A 323 -8.08 -12.10 -6.36
C THR A 323 -8.17 -13.37 -5.51
N HIS A 324 -7.18 -14.25 -5.61
CA HIS A 324 -7.19 -15.54 -4.94
C HIS A 324 -7.20 -15.36 -3.42
N PHE A 325 -6.44 -14.38 -2.95
CA PHE A 325 -6.26 -14.07 -1.53
C PHE A 325 -7.26 -13.04 -1.01
N ASP A 326 -8.09 -12.46 -1.87
CA ASP A 326 -9.14 -11.54 -1.47
C ASP A 326 -10.32 -12.32 -0.88
N ILE A 327 -10.41 -12.33 0.46
CA ILE A 327 -11.43 -13.06 1.23
C ILE A 327 -12.84 -12.56 0.88
N THR A 328 -13.00 -11.32 0.44
CA THR A 328 -14.29 -10.76 0.02
C THR A 328 -14.81 -11.40 -1.27
N LYS A 329 -13.92 -11.99 -2.08
CA LYS A 329 -14.30 -12.70 -3.31
C LYS A 329 -14.61 -14.18 -3.10
N TRP A 330 -14.37 -14.71 -1.90
CA TRP A 330 -14.70 -16.09 -1.57
C TRP A 330 -16.21 -16.29 -1.47
N SER A 331 -16.64 -17.54 -1.64
CA SER A 331 -18.01 -17.91 -1.32
C SER A 331 -18.26 -17.82 0.19
N ARG A 332 -19.53 -17.71 0.57
CA ARG A 332 -19.93 -17.73 1.99
C ARG A 332 -19.46 -19.00 2.70
N ALA A 333 -19.51 -20.14 2.00
CA ALA A 333 -19.09 -21.43 2.53
C ALA A 333 -17.58 -21.48 2.77
N GLU A 334 -16.78 -20.97 1.83
CA GLU A 334 -15.32 -20.88 1.97
C GLU A 334 -14.94 -19.97 3.14
N ARG A 335 -15.54 -18.77 3.27
CA ARG A 335 -15.26 -17.91 4.43
C ARG A 335 -15.62 -18.59 5.75
N ALA A 336 -16.78 -19.23 5.82
CA ALA A 336 -17.22 -19.97 7.02
C ALA A 336 -16.30 -21.15 7.35
N GLN A 337 -15.65 -21.76 6.37
CA GLN A 337 -14.71 -22.86 6.61
C GLN A 337 -13.49 -22.42 7.42
N TYR A 338 -12.97 -21.22 7.15
CA TYR A 338 -11.74 -20.69 7.76
C TYR A 338 -12.01 -19.80 8.99
N ALA A 339 -13.25 -19.37 9.20
CA ALA A 339 -13.66 -18.63 10.39
C ALA A 339 -13.59 -19.51 11.66
N PHE A 340 -13.11 -18.94 12.77
CA PHE A 340 -12.95 -19.67 14.03
C PHE A 340 -14.27 -20.21 14.61
N ASP A 341 -15.39 -19.55 14.35
CA ASP A 341 -16.72 -19.97 14.82
C ASP A 341 -17.52 -20.75 13.77
N HIS A 342 -16.90 -21.05 12.63
CA HIS A 342 -17.48 -21.70 11.47
C HIS A 342 -18.69 -20.99 10.85
N LYS A 343 -18.78 -19.66 10.98
CA LYS A 343 -19.80 -18.83 10.33
C LYS A 343 -19.16 -17.85 9.37
N ASP A 344 -19.91 -17.45 8.34
CA ASP A 344 -19.46 -16.43 7.40
C ASP A 344 -19.30 -15.08 8.15
N PRO A 345 -18.07 -14.53 8.26
CA PRO A 345 -17.80 -13.27 8.95
C PRO A 345 -18.51 -12.08 8.27
N LEU A 346 -18.91 -12.23 7.00
CA LEU A 346 -19.64 -11.20 6.23
C LEU A 346 -21.12 -11.52 6.07
N ALA A 347 -21.69 -12.46 6.84
CA ALA A 347 -23.08 -12.90 6.67
C ALA A 347 -24.11 -11.75 6.72
N GLY A 348 -23.83 -10.73 7.54
CA GLY A 348 -24.69 -9.55 7.73
C GLY A 348 -24.51 -8.44 6.69
N ILE A 349 -23.54 -8.56 5.78
CA ILE A 349 -23.26 -7.54 4.77
C ILE A 349 -23.94 -7.92 3.45
N PRO A 350 -24.66 -7.00 2.80
CA PRO A 350 -25.23 -7.24 1.49
C PRO A 350 -24.16 -7.54 0.43
N GLU A 351 -24.43 -8.53 -0.42
CA GLU A 351 -23.48 -9.02 -1.44
C GLU A 351 -22.99 -7.93 -2.39
N ASN A 352 -23.82 -6.94 -2.70
CA ASN A 352 -23.45 -5.81 -3.56
C ASN A 352 -22.43 -4.87 -2.89
N TYR A 353 -22.45 -4.73 -1.56
CA TYR A 353 -21.45 -3.93 -0.84
C TYR A 353 -20.10 -4.65 -0.78
N ILE A 354 -20.12 -5.96 -0.55
CA ILE A 354 -18.92 -6.82 -0.59
C ILE A 354 -18.27 -6.74 -1.97
N LYS A 355 -19.06 -6.90 -3.04
CA LYS A 355 -18.57 -6.85 -4.42
C LYS A 355 -17.99 -5.49 -4.81
N ALA A 356 -18.60 -4.41 -4.31
CA ALA A 356 -18.13 -3.04 -4.55
C ALA A 356 -16.88 -2.68 -3.73
N GLY A 357 -16.44 -3.54 -2.79
CA GLY A 357 -15.34 -3.22 -1.86
C GLY A 357 -15.71 -2.10 -0.88
N ASN A 358 -17.00 -1.81 -0.72
CA ASN A 358 -17.51 -0.76 0.18
C ASN A 358 -17.81 -1.36 1.56
N ILE A 359 -16.81 -2.01 2.14
CA ILE A 359 -16.89 -2.62 3.47
C ILE A 359 -15.74 -2.12 4.33
N ALA A 360 -16.02 -1.88 5.60
CA ALA A 360 -15.00 -1.73 6.63
C ALA A 360 -14.89 -3.07 7.35
N VAL A 361 -13.69 -3.63 7.36
CA VAL A 361 -13.35 -4.78 8.20
C VAL A 361 -12.78 -4.24 9.51
N SER A 362 -13.25 -4.76 10.63
CA SER A 362 -13.02 -4.23 11.98
C SER A 362 -11.93 -4.98 12.71
#